data_AF-A0A377G9K1-F1
#
_entry.id   AF-A0A377G9K1-F1
#
_cell.length_a   1.000
_cell.length_b   1.000
_cell.length_c   1.000
_cell.angle_alpha   90.00
_cell.angle_beta   90.00
_cell.angle_gamma   90.00
#
_symmetry.space_group_name_H-M   'P 1'
#
loop_
_entity.id
_entity.type
_entity.pdbx_description
1 polymer ?
#
loop_
_entity_poly.entity_id
_entity_poly.type
_entity_poly.pdbx_seq_one_letter_code
_entity_poly.pdbx_strand_id
1 'polypeptide(L)'
;MGSKAESKVPVIFGKIKSDQLHMILEGNDAKNKATKAVFLIREDEKLQGFMTVSYYSQEHDMVKNIRFGLTKEGWKVAPRPPREPAFTDTLEVKEKYLHDKARFDKEMQGFINTAGILFEQNASCELIKMLTQELKEKFEFDLSGLIRPSETQASKEKHFSDYVGDVFITDSVLGLSSVNNL
;
A
#
# COMPACT_ATOMS: atom_id res chain seq x y z
N MET A 1 6.45 -30.27 -16.51
CA MET A 1 7.27 -29.31 -17.27
C MET A 1 7.34 -28.01 -16.47
N GLY A 2 8.54 -27.61 -16.06
CA GLY A 2 8.92 -26.28 -15.57
C GLY A 2 8.15 -25.70 -14.37
N SER A 3 8.57 -26.02 -13.14
CA SER A 3 8.32 -25.12 -12.01
C SER A 3 9.04 -23.80 -12.31
N LYS A 4 8.30 -22.75 -12.68
CA LYS A 4 8.86 -21.38 -12.76
C LYS A 4 9.57 -21.13 -11.42
N ALA A 5 10.86 -20.80 -11.47
CA ALA A 5 11.57 -20.36 -10.28
C ALA A 5 10.79 -19.18 -9.68
N GLU A 6 10.34 -19.35 -8.43
CA GLU A 6 9.65 -18.31 -7.67
C GLU A 6 10.51 -17.03 -7.67
N SER A 7 9.91 -15.91 -8.04
CA SER A 7 10.62 -14.63 -8.09
C SER A 7 10.94 -14.20 -6.67
N LYS A 8 12.23 -14.18 -6.32
CA LYS A 8 12.73 -13.70 -5.01
C LYS A 8 12.70 -12.16 -4.88
N VAL A 9 12.16 -11.45 -5.86
CA VAL A 9 12.10 -9.99 -5.87
C VAL A 9 10.92 -9.53 -5.00
N PRO A 10 11.15 -8.70 -3.97
CA PRO A 10 10.07 -8.10 -3.19
C PRO A 10 9.06 -7.36 -4.06
N VAL A 11 7.77 -7.45 -3.74
CA VAL A 11 6.72 -6.70 -4.46
C VAL A 11 6.65 -5.22 -4.09
N ILE A 12 7.44 -4.82 -3.09
CA ILE A 12 7.52 -3.44 -2.61
C ILE A 12 8.57 -2.73 -3.43
N PHE A 13 8.20 -1.66 -4.12
CA PHE A 13 9.16 -0.75 -4.74
C PHE A 13 9.94 0.01 -3.67
N GLY A 14 11.18 0.38 -3.98
CA GLY A 14 11.91 1.38 -3.20
C GLY A 14 11.26 2.76 -3.29
N LYS A 15 11.98 3.80 -2.87
CA LYS A 15 11.50 5.19 -3.02
C LYS A 15 11.41 5.57 -4.50
N ILE A 16 10.20 5.89 -4.94
CA ILE A 16 9.90 6.34 -6.31
C ILE A 16 9.51 7.82 -6.30
N LYS A 17 10.03 8.60 -7.25
CA LYS A 17 9.63 10.01 -7.47
C LYS A 17 8.26 10.09 -8.15
N SER A 18 7.53 11.19 -7.94
CA SER A 18 6.19 11.38 -8.52
C SER A 18 6.13 11.13 -10.03
N ASP A 19 7.07 11.67 -10.81
CA ASP A 19 7.08 11.51 -12.28
C ASP A 19 7.23 10.04 -12.69
N GLN A 20 8.09 9.29 -12.00
CA GLN A 20 8.28 7.87 -12.26
C GLN A 20 7.03 7.06 -11.84
N LEU A 21 6.37 7.43 -10.74
CA LEU A 21 5.11 6.81 -10.32
C LEU A 21 4.02 6.99 -11.38
N HIS A 22 3.88 8.20 -11.95
CA HIS A 22 2.95 8.46 -13.03
C HIS A 22 3.26 7.60 -14.26
N MET A 23 4.51 7.57 -14.71
CA MET A 23 4.92 6.75 -15.85
C MET A 23 4.66 5.25 -15.63
N ILE A 24 4.89 4.73 -14.42
CA ILE A 24 4.62 3.31 -14.11
C ILE A 24 3.13 3.00 -14.18
N LEU A 25 2.28 3.84 -13.58
CA LEU A 25 0.82 3.62 -13.59
C LEU A 25 0.25 3.75 -15.00
N GLU A 26 0.67 4.78 -15.76
CA GLU A 26 0.24 4.97 -17.15
C GLU A 26 0.73 3.84 -18.06
N GLY A 27 1.98 3.40 -17.91
CA GLY A 27 2.53 2.27 -18.65
C GLY A 27 1.85 0.93 -18.36
N ASN A 28 1.07 0.84 -17.28
CA ASN A 28 0.25 -0.32 -16.93
C ASN A 28 -1.25 -0.10 -17.19
N ASP A 29 -1.58 0.93 -17.96
CA ASP A 29 -2.93 1.25 -18.43
C ASP A 29 -3.90 1.63 -17.29
N ALA A 30 -3.39 2.18 -16.19
CA ALA A 30 -4.21 2.53 -15.02
C ALA A 30 -5.30 3.57 -15.33
N LYS A 31 -5.07 4.45 -16.32
CA LYS A 31 -6.03 5.48 -16.76
C LYS A 31 -7.23 4.92 -17.51
N ASN A 32 -7.13 3.74 -18.11
CA ASN A 32 -8.24 3.12 -18.86
C ASN A 32 -8.90 1.97 -18.10
N LYS A 33 -8.47 1.70 -16.86
CA LYS A 33 -9.02 0.67 -15.98
C LYS A 33 -9.75 1.29 -14.79
N ALA A 34 -10.61 0.50 -14.15
CA ALA A 34 -11.36 0.94 -12.98
C ALA A 34 -10.43 1.43 -11.85
N THR A 35 -10.92 2.37 -11.03
CA THR A 35 -10.19 2.86 -9.84
C THR A 35 -9.73 1.68 -8.98
N LYS A 36 -8.44 1.66 -8.61
CA LYS A 36 -7.77 0.57 -7.83
C LYS A 36 -7.58 -0.77 -8.57
N ALA A 37 -7.98 -0.89 -9.83
CA ALA A 37 -7.69 -2.08 -10.64
C ALA A 37 -6.21 -2.19 -11.04
N VAL A 38 -5.45 -1.10 -10.95
CA VAL A 38 -4.00 -1.08 -11.13
C VAL A 38 -3.39 -0.25 -10.02
N PHE A 39 -2.42 -0.84 -9.31
CA PHE A 39 -1.77 -0.18 -8.18
C PHE A 39 -0.36 -0.71 -7.97
N LEU A 40 0.42 0.03 -7.18
CA LEU A 40 1.73 -0.43 -6.71
C LEU A 40 1.91 -0.10 -5.23
N ILE A 41 2.79 -0.85 -4.57
CA ILE A 41 3.18 -0.63 -3.18
C ILE A 41 4.64 -0.18 -3.18
N ARG A 42 4.95 0.90 -2.48
CA ARG A 42 6.29 1.48 -2.42
C ARG A 42 6.63 1.91 -1.01
N GLU A 43 7.92 2.05 -0.73
CA GLU A 43 8.38 2.79 0.46
C GLU A 43 7.74 4.20 0.50
N ASP A 44 7.38 4.65 1.70
CA ASP A 44 6.99 6.05 1.88
C ASP A 44 8.21 6.96 1.69
N GLU A 45 7.98 8.10 1.04
CA GLU A 45 9.05 9.04 0.68
C GLU A 45 9.65 9.74 1.91
N LYS A 46 8.83 10.00 2.94
CA LYS A 46 9.15 10.86 4.07
C LYS A 46 9.29 10.11 5.39
N LEU A 47 8.57 9.00 5.56
CA LEU A 47 8.50 8.25 6.82
C LEU A 47 9.11 6.86 6.65
N GLN A 48 10.28 6.64 7.26
CA GLN A 48 10.90 5.31 7.28
C GLN A 48 10.01 4.31 8.03
N GLY A 49 9.92 3.08 7.52
CA GLY A 49 9.07 2.02 8.07
C GLY A 49 7.59 2.11 7.68
N PHE A 50 7.24 3.08 6.84
CA PHE A 50 5.92 3.18 6.24
C PHE A 50 5.96 2.74 4.78
N MET A 51 4.82 2.27 4.30
CA MET A 51 4.60 2.03 2.88
C MET A 51 3.45 2.89 2.37
N THR A 52 3.46 3.15 1.07
CA THR A 52 2.39 3.84 0.36
C THR A 52 1.87 2.97 -0.76
N VAL A 53 0.56 2.76 -0.78
CA VAL A 53 -0.16 2.15 -1.89
C VAL A 53 -0.64 3.26 -2.80
N SER A 54 -0.18 3.23 -4.06
CA SER A 54 -0.43 4.28 -5.05
C SER A 54 -1.25 3.72 -6.20
N TYR A 55 -2.30 4.43 -6.62
CA TYR A 55 -3.21 4.01 -7.69
C TYR A 55 -3.81 5.23 -8.40
N TYR A 56 -4.36 5.02 -9.59
CA TYR A 56 -5.11 6.05 -10.30
C TYR A 56 -6.58 6.05 -9.88
N SER A 57 -7.10 7.22 -9.50
CA SER A 57 -8.53 7.42 -9.21
C SER A 57 -9.20 8.06 -10.41
N GLN A 58 -10.12 7.31 -11.04
CA GLN A 58 -10.91 7.78 -12.18
C GLN A 58 -11.81 8.95 -11.80
N GLU A 59 -12.42 8.89 -10.61
CA GLU A 59 -13.31 9.93 -10.09
C GLU A 59 -12.61 11.30 -9.96
N HIS A 60 -11.34 11.30 -9.55
CA HIS A 60 -10.59 12.53 -9.28
C HIS A 60 -9.60 12.89 -10.39
N ASP A 61 -9.52 12.07 -11.44
CA ASP A 61 -8.55 12.18 -12.53
C ASP A 61 -7.10 12.37 -12.06
N MET A 62 -6.70 11.64 -11.02
CA MET A 62 -5.36 11.78 -10.43
C MET A 62 -4.89 10.55 -9.65
N VAL A 63 -3.58 10.48 -9.44
CA VAL A 63 -2.97 9.49 -8.54
C VAL A 63 -3.34 9.79 -7.10
N LYS A 64 -3.82 8.77 -6.39
CA LYS A 64 -4.11 8.79 -4.96
C LYS A 64 -3.16 7.86 -4.23
N ASN A 65 -2.92 8.17 -2.95
CA ASN A 65 -1.97 7.48 -2.10
C ASN A 65 -2.65 7.09 -0.78
N ILE A 66 -2.42 5.86 -0.33
CA ILE A 66 -2.84 5.39 1.00
C ILE A 66 -1.58 4.96 1.73
N ARG A 67 -1.30 5.62 2.84
CA ARG A 67 -0.14 5.33 3.68
C ARG A 67 -0.50 4.28 4.72
N PHE A 68 0.38 3.29 4.88
CA PHE A 68 0.30 2.27 5.92
C PHE A 68 1.55 2.32 6.79
N GLY A 69 1.37 2.01 8.07
CA GLY A 69 2.46 1.70 8.99
C GLY A 69 2.09 0.50 9.85
N LEU A 70 3.10 -0.09 10.48
CA LEU A 70 2.91 -1.25 11.35
C LEU A 70 2.30 -0.84 12.69
N THR A 71 1.36 -1.66 13.13
CA THR A 71 0.80 -1.66 14.48
C THR A 71 0.90 -3.07 15.05
N LYS A 72 0.47 -3.26 16.31
CA LYS A 72 0.39 -4.59 16.92
C LYS A 72 -0.55 -5.55 16.16
N GLU A 73 -1.45 -5.00 15.34
CA GLU A 73 -2.42 -5.74 14.51
C GLU A 73 -1.95 -5.89 13.05
N GLY A 74 -0.67 -5.61 12.76
CA GLY A 74 -0.11 -5.60 11.41
C GLY A 74 -0.22 -4.26 10.71
N TRP A 75 -0.18 -4.27 9.38
CA TRP A 75 -0.25 -3.07 8.55
C TRP A 75 -1.62 -2.40 8.64
N LYS A 76 -1.65 -1.15 9.06
CA LYS A 76 -2.87 -0.33 9.16
C LYS A 76 -2.67 1.02 8.50
N VAL A 77 -3.77 1.63 8.08
CA VAL A 77 -3.75 2.96 7.47
C VAL A 77 -3.33 4.00 8.51
N ALA A 78 -2.36 4.83 8.12
CA ALA A 78 -1.94 5.95 8.93
C ALA A 78 -3.08 6.98 9.08
N PRO A 79 -3.17 7.68 10.22
CA PRO A 79 -4.10 8.79 10.39
C PRO A 79 -4.07 9.76 9.20
N ARG A 80 -5.24 10.27 8.81
CA ARG A 80 -5.35 11.27 7.74
C ARG A 80 -5.40 12.67 8.34
N PRO A 81 -4.66 13.64 7.79
CA PRO A 81 -4.76 15.02 8.25
C PRO A 81 -6.18 15.55 8.00
N PRO A 82 -6.69 16.45 8.86
CA PRO A 82 -7.92 17.16 8.57
C PRO A 82 -7.76 17.98 7.29
N ARG A 83 -8.89 18.25 6.61
CA ARG A 83 -8.90 19.10 5.42
C ARG A 83 -8.43 20.50 5.80
N GLU A 84 -7.45 21.01 5.06
CA GLU A 84 -6.99 22.40 5.20
C GLU A 84 -8.16 23.37 4.97
N PRO A 85 -8.36 24.37 5.85
CA PRO A 85 -9.41 25.36 5.69
C PRO A 85 -9.17 26.23 4.46
N ALA A 86 -10.21 26.51 3.72
CA ALA A 86 -10.19 27.54 2.69
C ALA A 86 -10.21 28.94 3.31
N PHE A 87 -9.73 29.94 2.56
CA PHE A 87 -9.79 31.34 3.00
C PHE A 87 -11.23 31.77 3.35
N THR A 88 -12.19 31.28 2.56
CA THR A 88 -13.63 31.54 2.66
C THR A 88 -14.34 30.83 3.81
N ASP A 89 -13.65 29.93 4.53
CA ASP A 89 -14.26 29.19 5.63
C ASP A 89 -14.52 30.08 6.84
N THR A 90 -15.59 29.77 7.57
CA THR A 90 -16.01 30.52 8.76
C THR A 90 -15.01 30.35 9.91
N LEU A 91 -15.14 31.20 10.94
CA LEU A 91 -14.30 31.12 12.12
C LEU A 91 -14.50 29.78 12.84
N GLU A 92 -15.73 29.29 12.92
CA GLU A 92 -16.06 28.01 13.56
C GLU A 92 -15.37 26.83 12.86
N VAL A 93 -15.30 26.85 11.52
CA VAL A 93 -14.58 25.82 10.75
C VAL A 93 -13.08 25.87 11.04
N LYS A 94 -12.50 27.06 11.13
CA LYS A 94 -11.08 27.27 11.43
C LYS A 94 -10.74 26.83 12.86
N GLU A 95 -11.59 27.14 13.84
CA GLU A 95 -11.43 26.68 15.22
C GLU A 95 -11.52 25.16 15.33
N LYS A 96 -12.50 24.54 14.67
CA LYS A 96 -12.61 23.08 14.61
C LYS A 96 -11.37 22.45 13.97
N TYR A 97 -10.86 23.02 12.88
CA TYR A 97 -9.64 22.54 12.25
C TYR A 97 -8.44 22.53 13.22
N LEU A 98 -8.25 23.58 14.03
CA LEU A 98 -7.14 23.62 14.99
C LEU A 98 -7.22 22.48 16.01
N HIS A 99 -8.41 22.19 16.52
CA HIS A 99 -8.63 21.06 17.44
C HIS A 99 -8.39 19.70 16.77
N ASP A 100 -8.92 19.51 15.56
CA ASP A 100 -8.73 18.27 14.80
C ASP A 100 -7.26 18.07 14.40
N LYS A 101 -6.56 19.16 14.06
CA LYS A 101 -5.13 19.13 13.70
C LYS A 101 -4.27 18.75 14.89
N ALA A 102 -4.51 19.31 16.06
CA ALA A 102 -3.78 18.96 17.28
C ALA A 102 -4.01 17.49 17.68
N ARG A 103 -5.25 16.98 17.53
CA ARG A 103 -5.55 15.56 17.74
C ARG A 103 -4.80 14.69 16.74
N PHE A 104 -4.88 15.03 15.45
CA PHE A 104 -4.17 14.32 14.38
C PHE A 104 -2.66 14.27 14.64
N ASP A 105 -2.03 15.37 15.04
CA ASP A 105 -0.59 15.41 15.29
C ASP A 105 -0.17 14.46 16.42
N LYS A 106 -0.96 14.43 17.51
CA LYS A 106 -0.72 13.51 18.63
C LYS A 106 -0.89 12.05 18.21
N GLU A 107 -1.96 11.74 17.49
CA GLU A 107 -2.25 10.38 16.99
C GLU A 107 -1.18 9.92 16.00
N MET A 108 -0.82 10.76 15.03
CA MET A 108 0.17 10.46 14.01
C MET A 108 1.56 10.27 14.63
N GLN A 109 1.95 11.06 15.62
CA GLN A 109 3.24 10.87 16.31
C GLN A 109 3.29 9.54 17.06
N GLY A 110 2.21 9.16 17.77
CA GLY A 110 2.12 7.86 18.42
C GLY A 110 2.18 6.70 17.42
N PHE A 111 1.54 6.87 16.27
CA PHE A 111 1.57 5.92 15.16
C PHE A 111 2.98 5.76 14.57
N ILE A 112 3.68 6.88 14.31
CA ILE A 112 5.08 6.88 13.82
C ILE A 112 6.00 6.14 14.78
N ASN A 113 5.92 6.44 16.08
CA ASN A 113 6.78 5.80 17.08
C ASN A 113 6.55 4.28 17.11
N THR A 114 5.28 3.86 17.08
CA THR A 114 4.92 2.42 17.10
C THR A 114 5.38 1.72 15.83
N ALA A 115 5.11 2.30 14.66
CA ALA A 115 5.48 1.75 13.38
C ALA A 115 7.00 1.61 13.23
N GLY A 116 7.77 2.63 13.65
CA GLY A 116 9.23 2.59 13.60
C GLY A 116 9.82 1.43 14.41
N ILE A 117 9.38 1.28 15.67
CA ILE A 117 9.84 0.17 16.54
C ILE A 117 9.51 -1.20 15.94
N LEU A 118 8.29 -1.37 15.42
CA LEU A 118 7.86 -2.66 14.85
C LEU A 118 8.52 -2.96 13.51
N PHE A 119 8.88 -1.93 12.74
CA PHE A 119 9.55 -2.10 11.46
C PHE A 119 10.99 -2.59 11.60
N GLU A 120 11.69 -2.17 12.66
CA GLU A 120 13.04 -2.64 12.96
C GLU A 120 13.07 -4.10 13.42
N GLN A 121 11.94 -4.63 13.91
CA GLN A 121 11.79 -6.05 14.20
C GLN A 121 11.64 -6.80 12.86
N ASN A 122 12.33 -7.94 12.71
CA ASN A 122 12.26 -8.71 11.46
C ASN A 122 10.80 -9.03 11.11
N ALA A 123 10.45 -8.87 9.83
CA ALA A 123 9.10 -9.12 9.38
C ALA A 123 8.76 -10.61 9.42
N SER A 124 7.52 -10.91 9.81
CA SER A 124 6.93 -12.24 9.65
C SER A 124 6.16 -12.31 8.33
N CYS A 125 6.12 -13.49 7.70
CA CYS A 125 5.26 -13.78 6.55
C CYS A 125 3.76 -13.55 6.83
N GLU A 126 3.35 -13.48 8.11
CA GLU A 126 1.97 -13.14 8.46
C GLU A 126 1.64 -11.65 8.18
N LEU A 127 2.63 -10.75 8.24
CA LEU A 127 2.40 -9.33 8.02
C LEU A 127 1.98 -9.03 6.58
N ILE A 128 2.59 -9.69 5.60
CA ILE A 128 2.24 -9.54 4.18
C ILE A 128 0.84 -10.12 3.88
N LYS A 129 0.43 -11.20 4.55
CA LYS A 129 -0.95 -11.73 4.45
C LYS A 129 -1.97 -10.75 5.01
N MET A 130 -1.69 -10.16 6.18
CA MET A 130 -2.53 -9.13 6.77
C MET A 130 -2.66 -7.89 5.87
N LEU A 131 -1.56 -7.46 5.24
CA LEU A 131 -1.61 -6.37 4.25
C LEU A 131 -2.51 -6.74 3.06
N THR A 132 -2.38 -7.97 2.55
CA THR A 132 -3.17 -8.47 1.43
C THR A 132 -4.67 -8.46 1.75
N GLN A 133 -5.05 -8.95 2.94
CA GLN A 133 -6.43 -8.91 3.43
C GLN A 133 -6.95 -7.48 3.58
N GLU A 134 -6.17 -6.60 4.21
CA GLU A 134 -6.56 -5.21 4.39
C GLU A 134 -6.80 -4.50 3.04
N LEU A 135 -5.93 -4.74 2.04
CA LEU A 135 -6.08 -4.18 0.69
C LEU A 135 -7.32 -4.72 -0.05
N LYS A 136 -7.59 -6.03 0.06
CA LYS A 136 -8.72 -6.67 -0.61
C LYS A 136 -10.05 -6.34 0.06
N GLU A 137 -10.15 -6.56 1.36
CA GLU A 137 -11.43 -6.53 2.10
C GLU A 137 -11.86 -5.11 2.47
N LYS A 138 -10.93 -4.21 2.81
CA LYS A 138 -11.28 -2.85 3.23
C LYS A 138 -11.13 -1.81 2.15
N PHE A 139 -10.15 -2.00 1.26
CA PHE A 139 -9.85 -1.03 0.22
C PHE A 139 -10.29 -1.47 -1.17
N GLU A 140 -10.75 -2.71 -1.36
CA GLU A 140 -11.29 -3.21 -2.63
C GLU A 140 -10.27 -3.10 -3.78
N PHE A 141 -8.98 -3.32 -3.50
CA PHE A 141 -7.97 -3.43 -4.55
C PHE A 141 -8.11 -4.75 -5.29
N ASP A 142 -8.04 -4.71 -6.61
CA ASP A 142 -7.88 -5.91 -7.42
C ASP A 142 -6.41 -6.37 -7.35
N LEU A 143 -6.13 -7.35 -6.49
CA LEU A 143 -4.78 -7.85 -6.26
C LEU A 143 -4.09 -8.39 -7.53
N SER A 144 -4.84 -8.78 -8.56
CA SER A 144 -4.26 -9.19 -9.85
C SER A 144 -3.62 -8.02 -10.60
N GLY A 145 -4.02 -6.79 -10.27
CA GLY A 145 -3.50 -5.54 -10.79
C GLY A 145 -2.28 -4.97 -10.06
N LEU A 146 -1.69 -5.72 -9.12
CA LEU A 146 -0.46 -5.31 -8.45
C LEU A 146 0.71 -5.27 -9.45
N ILE A 147 1.21 -4.07 -9.72
CA ILE A 147 2.44 -3.86 -10.50
C ILE A 147 3.62 -4.33 -9.64
N ARG A 148 4.50 -5.14 -10.21
CA ARG A 148 5.71 -5.64 -9.54
C ARG A 148 6.95 -4.88 -10.00
N PRO A 149 7.87 -4.52 -9.08
CA PRO A 149 9.12 -3.89 -9.43
C PRO A 149 10.07 -4.87 -10.15
N SER A 150 10.97 -4.34 -10.97
CA SER A 150 12.20 -5.04 -11.34
C SER A 150 13.15 -5.15 -10.14
N GLU A 151 14.18 -5.99 -10.24
CA GLU A 151 15.23 -6.10 -9.20
C GLU A 151 15.86 -4.74 -8.83
N THR A 152 16.01 -3.84 -9.80
CA THR A 152 16.59 -2.50 -9.59
C THR A 152 15.62 -1.50 -8.98
N GLN A 153 14.32 -1.76 -9.10
CA GLN A 153 13.25 -0.91 -8.56
C GLN A 153 12.75 -1.38 -7.19
N ALA A 154 12.97 -2.65 -6.85
CA ALA A 154 12.52 -3.25 -5.61
C ALA A 154 13.19 -2.61 -4.39
N SER A 155 12.46 -2.61 -3.28
CA SER A 155 12.97 -2.16 -2.00
C SER A 155 14.16 -3.04 -1.57
N LYS A 156 15.14 -2.40 -0.94
CA LYS A 156 16.31 -3.05 -0.34
C LYS A 156 16.19 -3.10 1.19
N GLU A 157 15.09 -2.62 1.75
CA GLU A 157 14.84 -2.70 3.18
C GLU A 157 14.70 -4.16 3.60
N LYS A 158 15.48 -4.56 4.61
CA LYS A 158 15.51 -5.94 5.09
C LYS A 158 14.12 -6.44 5.51
N HIS A 159 13.28 -5.55 6.04
CA HIS A 159 11.90 -5.86 6.43
C HIS A 159 11.06 -6.41 5.27
N PHE A 160 11.35 -6.02 4.03
CA PHE A 160 10.58 -6.43 2.86
C PHE A 160 11.23 -7.57 2.07
N SER A 161 12.35 -8.15 2.52
CA SER A 161 13.07 -9.19 1.76
C SER A 161 12.18 -10.38 1.41
N ASP A 162 11.29 -10.74 2.32
CA ASP A 162 10.43 -11.93 2.21
C ASP A 162 9.03 -11.56 1.67
N TYR A 163 8.82 -10.31 1.27
CA TYR A 163 7.55 -9.82 0.72
C TYR A 163 7.47 -10.15 -0.77
N VAL A 164 7.59 -11.43 -1.09
CA VAL A 164 7.59 -11.94 -2.47
C VAL A 164 6.18 -12.30 -2.93
N GLY A 165 5.97 -12.23 -4.24
CA GLY A 165 4.63 -12.09 -4.79
C GLY A 165 3.77 -13.35 -4.83
N ASP A 166 4.27 -14.50 -4.40
CA ASP A 166 3.44 -15.71 -4.28
C ASP A 166 2.36 -15.56 -3.19
N VAL A 167 2.60 -14.68 -2.21
CA VAL A 167 1.65 -14.39 -1.12
C VAL A 167 0.43 -13.60 -1.59
N PHE A 168 0.54 -12.79 -2.66
CA PHE A 168 -0.56 -11.99 -3.19
C PHE A 168 -1.45 -12.76 -4.21
N ILE A 169 -1.08 -14.00 -4.57
CA ILE A 169 -1.76 -14.80 -5.60
C ILE A 169 -2.69 -15.87 -4.99
N THR A 170 -2.63 -16.10 -3.67
CA THR A 170 -3.39 -17.19 -3.02
C THR A 170 -4.86 -16.84 -2.81
N ASP A 171 -5.63 -16.88 -3.89
CA ASP A 171 -7.07 -17.20 -3.87
C ASP A 171 -7.55 -17.87 -5.18
N SER A 172 -6.67 -18.08 -6.17
CA SER A 172 -7.10 -18.56 -7.50
C SER A 172 -6.89 -20.05 -7.77
N VAL A 173 -6.36 -20.85 -6.82
CA VAL A 173 -6.07 -22.28 -7.06
C VAL A 173 -6.52 -23.17 -5.91
N LEU A 174 -7.81 -23.14 -5.57
CA LEU A 174 -8.50 -24.26 -4.90
C LEU A 174 -9.81 -24.63 -5.60
N GLY A 175 -9.92 -24.34 -6.91
CA GLY A 175 -11.10 -24.63 -7.73
C GLY A 175 -10.91 -25.71 -8.81
N LEU A 176 -9.73 -26.35 -8.90
CA LEU A 176 -9.46 -27.35 -9.94
C LEU A 176 -8.60 -28.50 -9.42
N SER A 177 -9.23 -29.43 -8.72
CA SER A 177 -8.77 -30.82 -8.68
C SER A 177 -9.95 -31.78 -8.49
N SER A 178 -10.33 -32.37 -9.63
CA SER A 178 -10.69 -33.79 -9.75
C SER A 178 -12.04 -34.24 -9.17
N VAL A 179 -13.04 -34.40 -10.04
CA VAL A 179 -13.63 -35.73 -10.30
C VAL A 179 -14.03 -35.83 -11.78
N ASN A 180 -13.09 -36.26 -12.63
CA ASN A 180 -13.43 -37.21 -13.69
C ASN A 180 -12.93 -38.56 -13.16
N ASN A 181 -13.85 -39.47 -12.86
CA ASN A 181 -13.66 -40.90 -13.02
C ASN A 181 -14.99 -41.63 -12.81
N LEU A 182 -15.34 -42.38 -13.86
CA LEU A 182 -16.42 -43.36 -14.07
C LEU A 182 -17.76 -42.81 -14.53
#